data_AF-A0A975ZGX2-F1
#
_entry.id   AF-A0A975ZGX2-F1
#
_cell.length_a   1.000
_cell.length_b   1.000
_cell.length_c   1.000
_cell.angle_alpha   90.00
_cell.angle_beta   90.00
_cell.angle_gamma   90.00
#
_symmetry.space_group_name_H-M   'P 1'
#
loop_
_entity.id
_entity.type
_entity.pdbx_description
1 polymer ?
#
loop_
_entity_poly.entity_id
_entity_poly.type
_entity_poly.pdbx_seq_one_letter_code
_entity_poly.pdbx_strand_id
1 'polypeptide(L)'
;MGVWLALVLVLHALALHALGDAFAPIEPGRLPEPIFARLLMPSARPAPGATPATTTARPAAAAAPHAAAPARGLQLRPASPQAAASRPELAASQTQTGMGPPPVESAPPVARSLGGGDASGQVAVSRPPAMAPSAPPFPASAATPTPPAVASGAPPAKPGVQTGTAPGGASQAAKPASAAGAIQPAATATAASASSTASAPASTPATTDAFGWPPSTELRYELSGNYRGPLHGDGALLWVRDGNSYRLEISGAALVSFSYTSTGRIDGNWLAPDRYVERIFTRRKAVNFNRDKGTLSFSAISTVMPLPPHLQDSASIFMQLAHQLSTRPQDFRVGQHLAFEVARPSGTTTWDFTILGQDTLQTGVGSLVTWHLAHPADSHGLGAEVWLAPALQNLPVQIRLQQSADNYLLFSLREARQ
;
A
#
# COMPACT_ATOMS: atom_id res chain seq x y z
N MET A 1 -41.00 -9.63 28.30
CA MET A 1 -39.55 -9.40 28.46
C MET A 1 -38.85 -10.53 29.23
N GLY A 2 -39.20 -10.82 30.50
CA GLY A 2 -38.44 -11.76 31.35
C GLY A 2 -38.04 -13.12 30.74
N VAL A 3 -38.94 -13.79 30.01
CA VAL A 3 -38.66 -15.10 29.37
C VAL A 3 -37.45 -15.07 28.42
N TRP A 4 -37.27 -13.98 27.67
CA TRP A 4 -36.13 -13.84 26.74
C TRP A 4 -34.81 -13.65 27.48
N LEU A 5 -34.83 -12.91 28.61
CA LEU A 5 -33.64 -12.71 29.45
C LEU A 5 -33.24 -14.02 30.16
N ALA A 6 -34.22 -14.80 30.62
CA ALA A 6 -34.00 -16.13 31.17
C ALA A 6 -33.42 -17.10 30.12
N LEU A 7 -33.94 -17.10 28.89
CA LEU A 7 -33.40 -17.92 27.79
C LEU A 7 -31.93 -17.57 27.49
N VAL A 8 -31.59 -16.28 27.42
CA VAL A 8 -30.22 -15.81 27.19
C VAL A 8 -29.28 -16.22 28.35
N LEU A 9 -29.74 -16.13 29.60
CA LEU A 9 -28.96 -16.59 30.77
C LEU A 9 -28.73 -18.11 30.76
N VAL A 10 -29.74 -18.91 30.42
CA VAL A 10 -29.60 -20.38 30.27
C VAL A 10 -28.63 -20.73 29.15
N LEU A 11 -28.67 -20.01 28.01
CA LEU A 11 -27.71 -20.18 26.92
C LEU A 11 -26.27 -19.83 27.33
N HIS A 12 -26.07 -18.77 28.12
CA HIS A 12 -24.75 -18.43 28.66
C HIS A 12 -24.26 -19.47 29.69
N ALA A 13 -25.15 -19.96 30.56
CA ALA A 13 -24.79 -21.02 31.52
C ALA A 13 -24.38 -22.32 30.82
N LEU A 14 -25.12 -22.74 29.78
CA LEU A 14 -24.75 -23.89 28.95
C LEU A 14 -23.42 -23.68 28.20
N ALA A 15 -23.19 -22.49 27.65
CA ALA A 15 -21.93 -22.16 26.98
C ALA A 15 -20.73 -22.17 27.94
N LEU A 16 -20.91 -21.69 29.18
CA LEU A 16 -19.88 -21.71 30.22
C LEU A 16 -19.62 -23.14 30.75
N HIS A 17 -20.66 -23.97 30.90
CA HIS A 17 -20.51 -25.36 31.32
C HIS A 17 -19.77 -26.19 30.26
N ALA A 18 -20.15 -26.08 28.99
CA ALA A 18 -19.48 -26.74 27.87
C ALA A 18 -18.03 -26.24 27.66
N LEU A 19 -17.73 -25.00 28.05
CA LEU A 19 -16.36 -24.49 28.09
C LEU A 19 -15.56 -25.08 29.27
N GLY A 20 -16.20 -25.36 30.40
CA GLY A 20 -15.59 -26.04 31.54
C GLY A 20 -15.15 -27.46 31.21
N ASP A 21 -16.02 -28.26 30.59
CA ASP A 21 -15.72 -29.65 30.21
C ASP A 21 -14.62 -29.76 29.13
N ALA A 22 -14.34 -28.67 28.40
CA ALA A 22 -13.23 -28.58 27.46
C ALA A 22 -11.84 -28.43 28.13
N PHE A 23 -11.78 -28.14 29.43
CA PHE A 23 -10.55 -28.06 30.22
C PHE A 23 -10.44 -29.22 31.21
N ALA A 24 -9.95 -30.36 30.72
CA ALA A 24 -9.49 -31.42 31.61
C ALA A 24 -8.38 -30.88 32.55
N PRO A 25 -8.42 -31.19 33.87
CA PRO A 25 -7.42 -30.70 34.81
C PRO A 25 -6.05 -31.28 34.47
N ILE A 26 -5.06 -30.39 34.34
CA ILE A 26 -3.67 -30.78 34.05
C ILE A 26 -3.09 -31.51 35.27
N GLU A 27 -2.63 -32.74 35.11
CA GLU A 27 -1.94 -33.47 36.18
C GLU A 27 -0.68 -32.70 36.64
N PRO A 28 -0.55 -32.36 37.93
CA PRO A 28 0.61 -31.63 38.45
C PRO A 28 1.84 -32.54 38.47
N GLY A 29 2.59 -32.54 37.36
CA GLY A 29 3.85 -33.30 37.23
C GLY A 29 4.28 -33.59 35.80
N ARG A 30 3.41 -33.43 34.79
CA ARG A 30 3.73 -33.82 33.40
C ARG A 30 3.53 -32.69 32.40
N LEU A 31 4.61 -31.95 32.13
CA LEU A 31 4.65 -31.01 31.00
C LEU A 31 4.64 -31.80 29.67
N PRO A 32 3.81 -31.41 28.67
CA PRO A 32 3.93 -31.93 27.32
C PRO A 32 5.18 -31.37 26.62
N GLU A 33 5.80 -32.15 25.74
CA GLU A 33 7.07 -31.77 25.11
C GLU A 33 6.91 -30.55 24.16
N PRO A 34 7.86 -29.60 24.15
CA PRO A 34 7.83 -28.46 23.24
C PRO A 34 8.15 -28.89 21.80
N ILE A 35 7.25 -28.56 20.87
CA ILE A 35 7.31 -28.96 19.45
C ILE A 35 8.53 -28.36 18.70
N PHE A 36 9.24 -27.39 19.28
CA PHE A 36 10.41 -26.72 18.69
C PHE A 36 11.76 -27.37 19.07
N ALA A 37 11.99 -28.59 18.56
CA ALA A 37 13.28 -29.29 18.72
C ALA A 37 13.72 -30.08 17.46
N ARG A 38 13.42 -29.58 16.25
CA ARG A 38 13.75 -30.30 15.00
C ARG A 38 14.30 -29.43 13.86
N LEU A 39 15.31 -28.60 14.15
CA LEU A 39 16.20 -28.02 13.12
C LEU A 39 17.50 -27.50 13.77
N LEU A 40 18.41 -28.41 14.11
CA LEU A 40 19.87 -28.21 14.32
C LEU A 40 20.50 -29.53 14.80
N MET A 41 20.66 -30.51 13.89
CA MET A 41 21.56 -31.64 14.15
C MET A 41 23.00 -31.19 13.83
N PRO A 42 23.93 -31.15 14.80
CA PRO A 42 25.32 -30.91 14.49
C PRO A 42 25.87 -32.08 13.67
N SER A 43 26.61 -31.78 12.60
CA SER A 43 27.27 -32.82 11.80
C SER A 43 28.24 -33.62 12.66
N ALA A 44 28.17 -34.95 12.59
CA ALA A 44 28.97 -35.83 13.43
C ALA A 44 30.47 -35.63 13.20
N ARG A 45 31.19 -35.20 14.24
CA ARG A 45 32.66 -35.19 14.25
C ARG A 45 33.15 -36.64 14.24
N PRO A 46 34.11 -37.03 13.38
CA PRO A 46 34.63 -38.40 13.36
C PRO A 46 35.33 -38.73 14.68
N ALA A 47 35.11 -39.93 15.19
CA ALA A 47 35.78 -40.43 16.39
C ALA A 47 37.20 -40.93 16.06
N PRO A 48 38.21 -40.69 16.92
CA PRO A 48 39.54 -41.25 16.74
C PRO A 48 39.57 -42.72 17.18
N GLY A 49 40.18 -43.60 16.37
CA GLY A 49 40.46 -44.99 16.76
C GLY A 49 40.00 -46.07 15.79
N ALA A 50 40.53 -46.06 14.55
CA ALA A 50 40.53 -47.23 13.68
C ALA A 50 41.90 -47.32 12.99
N THR A 51 42.64 -48.41 13.22
CA THR A 51 43.98 -48.62 12.65
C THR A 51 43.90 -49.06 11.17
N PRO A 52 44.86 -48.64 10.32
CA PRO A 52 44.82 -48.95 8.90
C PRO A 52 45.24 -50.40 8.62
N ALA A 53 44.36 -51.19 8.03
CA ALA A 53 44.72 -52.48 7.41
C ALA A 53 45.27 -52.25 6.01
N THR A 54 46.50 -52.68 5.74
CA THR A 54 47.18 -52.48 4.46
C THR A 54 46.60 -53.39 3.37
N THR A 55 46.37 -52.86 2.17
CA THR A 55 46.41 -53.65 0.94
C THR A 55 47.09 -52.87 -0.18
N THR A 56 48.18 -53.46 -0.66
CA THR A 56 49.14 -52.97 -1.64
C THR A 56 48.52 -52.42 -2.94
N ALA A 57 48.89 -51.18 -3.29
CA ALA A 57 48.98 -50.74 -4.68
C ALA A 57 50.46 -50.51 -5.02
N ARG A 58 50.96 -51.15 -6.10
CA ARG A 58 52.35 -50.98 -6.57
C ARG A 58 52.41 -49.87 -7.65
N PRO A 59 53.44 -49.01 -7.70
CA PRO A 59 53.34 -47.68 -8.34
C PRO A 59 54.07 -47.58 -9.69
N ALA A 60 54.31 -46.32 -10.12
CA ALA A 60 55.12 -45.80 -11.24
C ALA A 60 54.30 -45.36 -12.47
N ALA A 61 54.65 -44.28 -13.18
CA ALA A 61 55.52 -43.13 -12.86
C ALA A 61 55.14 -41.92 -13.74
N ALA A 62 55.78 -40.76 -13.54
CA ALA A 62 55.51 -39.52 -14.25
C ALA A 62 56.50 -39.20 -15.38
N ALA A 63 56.24 -38.09 -16.09
CA ALA A 63 57.07 -37.33 -17.04
C ALA A 63 56.83 -37.53 -18.56
N ALA A 64 57.01 -36.42 -19.28
CA ALA A 64 56.99 -36.23 -20.74
C ALA A 64 58.46 -36.11 -21.25
N PRO A 65 58.81 -35.75 -22.52
CA PRO A 65 58.00 -35.15 -23.60
C PRO A 65 58.35 -35.59 -25.06
N HIS A 66 57.89 -34.79 -26.04
CA HIS A 66 58.30 -34.67 -27.46
C HIS A 66 57.84 -35.68 -28.55
N ALA A 67 56.90 -35.17 -29.37
CA ALA A 67 56.94 -35.05 -30.84
C ALA A 67 57.25 -36.26 -31.77
N ALA A 68 56.21 -36.70 -32.50
CA ALA A 68 56.27 -36.95 -33.96
C ALA A 68 54.85 -36.97 -34.59
N ALA A 69 54.76 -36.63 -35.88
CA ALA A 69 53.61 -36.77 -36.79
C ALA A 69 54.17 -37.27 -38.15
N PRO A 70 53.38 -37.64 -39.20
CA PRO A 70 51.92 -37.52 -39.45
C PRO A 70 51.30 -38.92 -39.78
N ALA A 71 50.20 -39.17 -40.52
CA ALA A 71 49.37 -38.37 -41.44
C ALA A 71 47.97 -39.00 -41.72
N ARG A 72 47.14 -38.24 -42.46
CA ARG A 72 45.85 -38.61 -43.12
C ARG A 72 44.64 -38.86 -42.19
N GLY A 73 43.47 -38.24 -42.43
CA GLY A 73 43.18 -37.14 -43.39
C GLY A 73 41.72 -36.68 -43.41
N LEU A 74 41.54 -35.38 -43.73
CA LEU A 74 40.32 -34.63 -44.14
C LEU A 74 39.01 -34.86 -43.34
N GLN A 75 38.50 -33.89 -42.56
CA GLN A 75 37.98 -32.53 -42.87
C GLN A 75 36.44 -32.49 -43.05
N LEU A 76 35.86 -31.28 -42.88
CA LEU A 76 34.46 -31.05 -42.49
C LEU A 76 33.74 -30.02 -43.40
N ARG A 77 32.40 -30.13 -43.46
CA ARG A 77 31.43 -29.04 -43.79
C ARG A 77 31.51 -28.48 -45.25
N PRO A 78 30.64 -27.53 -45.65
CA PRO A 78 29.16 -27.50 -45.53
C PRO A 78 28.46 -27.06 -46.84
N ALA A 79 27.12 -27.13 -46.93
CA ALA A 79 26.24 -26.09 -47.52
C ALA A 79 24.75 -26.51 -47.60
N SER A 80 23.87 -25.50 -47.65
CA SER A 80 22.48 -25.54 -48.17
C SER A 80 22.44 -24.70 -49.47
N PRO A 81 21.29 -24.39 -50.10
CA PRO A 81 19.95 -25.00 -50.07
C PRO A 81 19.41 -25.32 -51.50
N GLN A 82 18.27 -26.01 -51.63
CA GLN A 82 17.40 -25.82 -52.81
C GLN A 82 15.92 -26.07 -52.49
N ALA A 83 15.04 -25.56 -53.36
CA ALA A 83 13.59 -25.50 -53.19
C ALA A 83 12.84 -26.20 -54.35
N ALA A 84 11.53 -25.97 -54.41
CA ALA A 84 10.56 -26.36 -55.44
C ALA A 84 9.91 -27.75 -55.29
N ALA A 85 8.60 -27.74 -55.52
CA ALA A 85 7.67 -28.86 -55.41
C ALA A 85 7.73 -29.84 -56.60
N SER A 86 7.19 -31.04 -56.40
CA SER A 86 6.25 -31.68 -57.35
C SER A 86 5.50 -32.85 -56.70
N ARG A 87 4.20 -32.97 -57.03
CA ARG A 87 3.36 -34.19 -56.90
C ARG A 87 3.12 -34.71 -58.33
N PRO A 88 3.39 -35.99 -58.60
CA PRO A 88 2.33 -37.00 -58.78
C PRO A 88 2.65 -38.28 -57.94
N GLU A 89 1.71 -39.11 -57.49
CA GLU A 89 0.44 -39.61 -58.03
C GLU A 89 0.57 -40.68 -59.15
N LEU A 90 0.65 -41.93 -58.69
CA LEU A 90 0.34 -43.19 -59.39
C LEU A 90 -0.24 -44.11 -58.28
N ALA A 91 -1.55 -44.40 -58.22
CA ALA A 91 -2.41 -45.16 -59.13
C ALA A 91 -2.28 -46.69 -58.97
N ALA A 92 -3.20 -47.28 -58.19
CA ALA A 92 -3.52 -48.72 -58.20
C ALA A 92 -4.94 -48.94 -57.63
N SER A 93 -5.92 -49.14 -58.50
CA SER A 93 -7.32 -49.41 -58.12
C SER A 93 -7.66 -50.88 -58.32
N GLN A 94 -8.41 -51.49 -57.39
CA GLN A 94 -9.31 -52.60 -57.69
C GLN A 94 -10.61 -52.44 -56.90
N THR A 95 -11.72 -52.92 -57.47
CA THR A 95 -13.09 -52.61 -57.07
C THR A 95 -13.98 -53.86 -57.09
N GLN A 96 -14.85 -53.97 -56.09
CA GLN A 96 -16.26 -54.44 -56.20
C GLN A 96 -16.94 -54.15 -54.84
N THR A 97 -18.01 -53.36 -54.79
CA THR A 97 -19.43 -53.76 -54.97
C THR A 97 -19.93 -54.69 -53.85
N GLY A 98 -21.01 -54.38 -53.11
CA GLY A 98 -21.88 -53.20 -53.10
C GLY A 98 -23.33 -53.54 -52.78
N MET A 99 -23.94 -52.90 -51.78
CA MET A 99 -25.37 -52.99 -51.48
C MET A 99 -25.82 -51.77 -50.68
N GLY A 100 -26.96 -51.17 -51.02
CA GLY A 100 -27.49 -49.96 -50.36
C GLY A 100 -28.79 -50.22 -49.57
N PRO A 101 -29.17 -49.35 -48.62
CA PRO A 101 -30.42 -49.46 -47.87
C PRO A 101 -31.65 -48.90 -48.63
N PRO A 102 -32.87 -49.39 -48.36
CA PRO A 102 -34.11 -48.97 -49.04
C PRO A 102 -34.85 -47.80 -48.36
N PRO A 103 -35.80 -47.12 -49.06
CA PRO A 103 -36.64 -46.04 -48.52
C PRO A 103 -38.12 -46.42 -48.31
N VAL A 104 -38.79 -45.81 -47.33
CA VAL A 104 -40.23 -45.37 -47.25
C VAL A 104 -40.47 -44.75 -45.85
N GLU A 105 -41.67 -44.29 -45.46
CA GLU A 105 -42.42 -43.10 -45.90
C GLU A 105 -43.78 -43.05 -45.14
N SER A 106 -44.12 -41.94 -44.46
CA SER A 106 -45.48 -41.61 -43.97
C SER A 106 -45.56 -40.20 -43.37
N ALA A 107 -46.73 -39.56 -43.45
CA ALA A 107 -46.97 -38.16 -43.02
C ALA A 107 -48.38 -37.98 -42.37
N PRO A 108 -49.05 -36.80 -42.26
CA PRO A 108 -49.67 -36.38 -40.98
C PRO A 108 -51.18 -36.00 -41.05
N PRO A 109 -51.75 -35.47 -39.94
CA PRO A 109 -52.76 -34.40 -39.97
C PRO A 109 -52.27 -33.15 -39.19
N VAL A 110 -52.54 -31.87 -39.54
CA VAL A 110 -53.76 -31.16 -40.01
C VAL A 110 -54.81 -31.03 -38.87
N ALA A 111 -55.35 -29.87 -38.46
CA ALA A 111 -55.40 -28.49 -39.01
C ALA A 111 -55.07 -27.44 -37.89
N ARG A 112 -55.25 -26.11 -37.99
CA ARG A 112 -56.11 -25.24 -38.84
C ARG A 112 -55.52 -23.81 -38.92
N SER A 113 -55.95 -23.01 -39.90
CA SER A 113 -55.45 -21.64 -40.18
C SER A 113 -56.61 -20.64 -40.39
N LEU A 114 -56.34 -19.33 -40.23
CA LEU A 114 -57.08 -18.15 -40.75
C LEU A 114 -56.38 -16.86 -40.22
N GLY A 115 -56.10 -15.81 -41.00
CA GLY A 115 -56.09 -15.66 -42.47
C GLY A 115 -56.00 -14.19 -42.94
N GLY A 116 -55.29 -13.95 -44.06
CA GLY A 116 -55.24 -12.67 -44.81
C GLY A 116 -54.32 -11.56 -44.24
N GLY A 117 -53.73 -10.66 -45.03
CA GLY A 117 -53.66 -10.59 -46.51
C GLY A 117 -53.45 -9.17 -47.05
N ASP A 118 -52.46 -9.00 -47.93
CA ASP A 118 -52.26 -8.02 -49.03
C ASP A 118 -53.09 -6.70 -49.14
N ALA A 119 -52.58 -5.59 -49.68
CA ALA A 119 -51.22 -5.17 -50.08
C ALA A 119 -51.23 -3.68 -50.48
N SER A 120 -50.06 -3.02 -50.51
CA SER A 120 -49.66 -1.89 -51.38
C SER A 120 -48.51 -1.12 -50.70
N GLY A 121 -47.44 -0.79 -51.44
CA GLY A 121 -46.31 -0.04 -50.90
C GLY A 121 -46.09 1.30 -51.61
N GLN A 122 -45.26 2.17 -51.00
CA GLN A 122 -44.53 3.19 -51.74
C GLN A 122 -43.23 3.61 -51.04
N VAL A 123 -42.39 4.33 -51.79
CA VAL A 123 -40.95 4.51 -51.54
C VAL A 123 -40.66 5.65 -50.56
N ALA A 124 -39.77 5.43 -49.59
CA ALA A 124 -38.88 6.46 -49.03
C ALA A 124 -37.68 5.85 -48.29
N VAL A 125 -36.49 6.45 -48.43
CA VAL A 125 -35.29 6.14 -47.63
C VAL A 125 -35.14 7.18 -46.52
N SER A 126 -34.98 6.75 -45.26
CA SER A 126 -34.17 7.48 -44.25
C SER A 126 -33.95 6.69 -42.96
N ARG A 127 -32.81 6.97 -42.29
CA ARG A 127 -32.39 6.41 -40.99
C ARG A 127 -32.82 7.36 -39.84
N PRO A 128 -33.48 6.86 -38.77
CA PRO A 128 -33.54 7.54 -37.48
C PRO A 128 -32.35 7.17 -36.56
N PRO A 129 -31.86 8.06 -35.68
CA PRO A 129 -30.77 7.81 -34.74
C PRO A 129 -31.27 7.41 -33.32
N ALA A 130 -30.35 7.40 -32.35
CA ALA A 130 -30.56 6.98 -30.96
C ALA A 130 -31.60 7.82 -30.18
N MET A 131 -32.18 7.19 -29.14
CA MET A 131 -33.15 7.78 -28.22
C MET A 131 -32.51 8.01 -26.84
N ALA A 132 -32.65 9.21 -26.28
CA ALA A 132 -32.26 9.56 -24.92
C ALA A 132 -33.48 10.12 -24.16
N PRO A 133 -33.65 9.82 -22.85
CA PRO A 133 -34.83 10.22 -22.08
C PRO A 133 -34.80 11.70 -21.64
N SER A 134 -35.99 12.30 -21.54
CA SER A 134 -36.20 13.75 -21.34
C SER A 134 -36.17 14.20 -19.87
N ALA A 135 -35.95 15.51 -19.67
CA ALA A 135 -36.28 16.26 -18.45
C ALA A 135 -37.35 17.33 -18.73
N PRO A 136 -38.25 17.66 -17.77
CA PRO A 136 -39.31 18.66 -17.94
C PRO A 136 -38.84 20.13 -17.73
N PRO A 137 -39.63 21.14 -18.16
CA PRO A 137 -39.12 22.50 -18.44
C PRO A 137 -39.42 23.59 -17.40
N PHE A 138 -38.72 24.74 -17.52
CA PHE A 138 -39.01 26.01 -16.84
C PHE A 138 -40.01 26.89 -17.64
N PRO A 139 -40.85 27.71 -16.97
CA PRO A 139 -41.71 28.73 -17.60
C PRO A 139 -41.27 30.19 -17.37
N ALA A 140 -41.80 31.11 -18.19
CA ALA A 140 -41.75 32.58 -18.04
C ALA A 140 -42.91 33.20 -18.90
N SER A 141 -43.26 34.50 -18.90
CA SER A 141 -42.73 35.71 -18.24
C SER A 141 -43.82 36.81 -18.17
N ALA A 142 -43.45 38.06 -17.84
CA ALA A 142 -44.25 39.30 -17.87
C ALA A 142 -45.33 39.45 -16.75
N ALA A 143 -45.77 40.65 -16.32
CA ALA A 143 -45.47 42.04 -16.73
C ALA A 143 -45.55 43.05 -15.54
N THR A 144 -45.14 44.31 -15.74
CA THR A 144 -45.19 45.43 -14.76
C THR A 144 -46.52 46.22 -14.79
N PRO A 145 -46.90 46.98 -13.74
CA PRO A 145 -46.71 48.45 -13.77
C PRO A 145 -46.47 49.19 -12.41
N THR A 146 -46.11 50.48 -12.49
CA THR A 146 -45.99 51.53 -11.42
C THR A 146 -47.34 52.23 -11.11
N PRO A 147 -47.52 53.33 -10.31
CA PRO A 147 -46.62 54.34 -9.67
C PRO A 147 -46.94 54.56 -8.14
N PRO A 148 -46.69 55.71 -7.41
CA PRO A 148 -45.97 56.97 -7.68
C PRO A 148 -44.91 57.38 -6.59
N ALA A 149 -44.51 58.67 -6.54
CA ALA A 149 -43.39 59.22 -5.72
C ALA A 149 -43.74 60.57 -5.02
N VAL A 150 -42.70 61.33 -4.58
CA VAL A 150 -42.63 62.64 -3.83
C VAL A 150 -42.11 62.42 -2.39
N ALA A 151 -40.90 62.83 -1.94
CA ALA A 151 -40.16 64.14 -1.94
C ALA A 151 -40.65 65.11 -0.83
N SER A 152 -39.88 66.07 -0.26
CA SER A 152 -38.53 66.60 -0.54
C SER A 152 -37.91 67.29 0.71
N GLY A 153 -36.61 67.64 0.70
CA GLY A 153 -35.93 68.48 1.70
C GLY A 153 -34.40 68.53 1.52
N ALA A 154 -33.75 69.71 1.52
CA ALA A 154 -32.37 69.87 1.02
C ALA A 154 -31.49 70.92 1.80
N PRO A 155 -30.48 71.64 1.23
CA PRO A 155 -29.06 71.59 1.66
C PRO A 155 -28.54 73.00 2.13
N PRO A 156 -27.24 73.44 2.07
CA PRO A 156 -25.92 72.83 1.72
C PRO A 156 -24.87 73.07 2.88
N ALA A 157 -23.54 73.35 2.78
CA ALA A 157 -22.59 73.59 1.66
C ALA A 157 -21.08 73.49 2.05
N LYS A 158 -20.25 73.10 1.07
CA LYS A 158 -18.81 73.41 0.80
C LYS A 158 -17.66 73.12 1.81
N PRO A 159 -16.44 72.79 1.31
CA PRO A 159 -15.19 72.74 2.09
C PRO A 159 -14.40 74.08 2.08
N GLY A 160 -13.39 74.19 2.95
CA GLY A 160 -12.49 75.35 3.09
C GLY A 160 -11.08 74.96 3.61
N VAL A 161 -10.12 75.89 3.56
CA VAL A 161 -8.66 75.61 3.68
C VAL A 161 -7.93 76.71 4.49
N GLN A 162 -6.87 76.31 5.20
CA GLN A 162 -5.71 77.12 5.69
C GLN A 162 -5.79 77.97 7.00
N THR A 163 -4.75 77.73 7.83
CA THR A 163 -3.87 78.72 8.52
C THR A 163 -4.29 79.40 9.84
N GLY A 164 -3.38 79.32 10.82
CA GLY A 164 -3.29 80.13 12.05
C GLY A 164 -2.90 79.29 13.29
N THR A 165 -1.94 79.65 14.15
CA THR A 165 -1.00 80.79 14.15
C THR A 165 0.24 80.43 15.00
N ALA A 166 1.44 80.88 14.58
CA ALA A 166 2.63 81.00 15.44
C ALA A 166 3.09 82.47 15.40
N PRO A 167 3.86 82.96 16.39
CA PRO A 167 5.24 83.36 16.05
C PRO A 167 6.29 83.27 17.18
N GLY A 168 7.57 83.35 16.79
CA GLY A 168 8.72 83.64 17.65
C GLY A 168 9.70 82.47 17.80
N GLY A 169 10.93 82.52 17.29
CA GLY A 169 11.59 83.52 16.43
C GLY A 169 12.84 82.90 15.78
N ALA A 170 13.42 83.52 14.75
CA ALA A 170 14.41 82.86 13.88
C ALA A 170 15.69 83.68 13.62
N SER A 171 16.78 82.97 13.27
CA SER A 171 18.07 83.49 12.76
C SER A 171 18.97 84.20 13.81
N GLN A 172 20.29 84.35 13.65
CA GLN A 172 21.17 84.12 12.48
C GLN A 172 22.67 83.92 12.88
N ALA A 173 23.43 83.15 12.07
CA ALA A 173 24.93 83.07 12.02
C ALA A 173 25.68 82.59 13.32
N ALA A 174 26.93 82.10 13.30
CA ALA A 174 27.99 82.13 12.28
C ALA A 174 28.94 80.87 12.30
N LYS A 175 29.99 80.91 11.46
CA LYS A 175 31.08 79.94 11.18
C LYS A 175 32.40 80.79 11.08
N PRO A 176 33.67 80.33 11.27
CA PRO A 176 34.26 78.96 11.16
C PRO A 176 35.27 78.51 12.26
N ALA A 177 35.87 77.33 12.01
CA ALA A 177 37.26 76.91 12.27
C ALA A 177 37.59 76.09 13.56
N SER A 178 38.67 75.29 13.62
CA SER A 178 39.34 74.43 12.59
C SER A 178 40.47 73.60 13.26
N ALA A 179 40.28 72.29 13.43
CA ALA A 179 41.33 71.28 13.68
C ALA A 179 40.75 69.89 13.31
N ALA A 180 41.33 69.02 12.46
CA ALA A 180 42.71 68.58 12.26
C ALA A 180 43.19 67.54 13.31
N GLY A 181 43.15 66.26 12.92
CA GLY A 181 43.62 65.12 13.71
C GLY A 181 43.27 63.79 13.00
N ALA A 182 44.27 62.98 12.66
CA ALA A 182 44.09 61.78 11.84
C ALA A 182 43.66 60.56 12.65
N ILE A 183 43.06 59.57 11.98
CA ILE A 183 42.74 58.23 12.54
C ILE A 183 43.67 57.21 11.87
N GLN A 184 44.29 56.32 12.67
CA GLN A 184 44.97 55.12 12.18
C GLN A 184 44.37 53.84 12.83
N PRO A 185 44.54 52.66 12.20
CA PRO A 185 43.71 51.49 12.50
C PRO A 185 44.40 50.39 13.34
N ALA A 186 43.55 49.43 13.74
CA ALA A 186 43.86 48.03 14.07
C ALA A 186 44.71 47.69 15.32
N ALA A 187 44.08 46.95 16.25
CA ALA A 187 44.62 45.70 16.78
C ALA A 187 43.50 44.79 17.32
N THR A 188 43.67 43.48 17.13
CA THR A 188 42.76 42.42 17.61
C THR A 188 42.84 42.20 19.13
N ALA A 189 41.71 41.86 19.76
CA ALA A 189 41.68 41.22 21.07
C ALA A 189 40.79 39.96 21.02
N THR A 190 41.40 38.78 21.18
CA THR A 190 40.68 37.50 21.26
C THR A 190 40.10 37.31 22.65
N ALA A 191 38.78 37.07 22.72
CA ALA A 191 38.12 36.56 23.92
C ALA A 191 37.65 35.12 23.65
N ALA A 192 38.13 34.16 24.44
CA ALA A 192 37.81 32.74 24.26
C ALA A 192 36.55 32.36 25.06
N SER A 193 35.43 32.16 24.37
CA SER A 193 34.23 31.56 24.97
C SER A 193 34.32 30.03 24.91
N ALA A 194 34.44 29.39 26.07
CA ALA A 194 34.46 27.92 26.17
C ALA A 194 33.03 27.34 26.04
N SER A 195 32.58 27.13 24.80
CA SER A 195 31.31 26.42 24.54
C SER A 195 31.46 24.93 24.80
N SER A 196 30.65 24.41 25.73
CA SER A 196 30.63 22.99 26.10
C SER A 196 30.16 22.10 24.95
N THR A 197 31.06 21.31 24.38
CA THR A 197 30.72 20.26 23.41
C THR A 197 30.04 19.08 24.14
N ALA A 198 28.72 19.14 24.24
CA ALA A 198 27.92 17.97 24.56
C ALA A 198 27.87 17.06 23.33
N SER A 199 28.71 16.01 23.31
CA SER A 199 28.64 14.97 22.28
C SER A 199 27.37 14.13 22.44
N ALA A 200 26.27 14.62 21.88
CA ALA A 200 25.17 13.74 21.48
C ALA A 200 25.72 12.68 20.51
N PRO A 201 25.38 11.38 20.67
CA PRO A 201 25.80 10.37 19.71
C PRO A 201 25.14 10.68 18.37
N ALA A 202 25.96 10.93 17.35
CA ALA A 202 25.47 11.09 15.98
C ALA A 202 24.96 9.74 15.48
N SER A 203 23.64 9.52 15.54
CA SER A 203 22.98 8.38 14.91
C SER A 203 23.39 8.33 13.44
N THR A 204 24.19 7.33 13.08
CA THR A 204 24.69 7.17 11.71
C THR A 204 23.49 7.03 10.78
N PRO A 205 23.36 7.83 9.70
CA PRO A 205 22.20 7.75 8.82
C PRO A 205 22.24 6.43 8.04
N ALA A 206 21.55 5.42 8.59
CA ALA A 206 21.40 4.11 7.97
C ALA A 206 20.79 4.30 6.58
N THR A 207 21.60 4.00 5.56
CA THR A 207 21.47 4.63 4.25
C THR A 207 20.24 4.14 3.51
N THR A 208 19.31 5.07 3.27
CA THR A 208 18.18 4.90 2.34
C THR A 208 18.69 4.43 0.99
N ASP A 209 18.00 3.49 0.34
CA ASP A 209 18.50 2.90 -0.91
C ASP A 209 18.40 3.86 -2.12
N ALA A 210 18.95 3.44 -3.26
CA ALA A 210 18.92 4.20 -4.51
C ALA A 210 17.50 4.52 -5.06
N PHE A 211 16.46 3.92 -4.49
CA PHE A 211 15.07 4.17 -4.84
C PHE A 211 14.29 4.96 -3.77
N GLY A 212 14.90 5.31 -2.64
CA GLY A 212 14.26 6.07 -1.55
C GLY A 212 13.56 5.23 -0.49
N TRP A 213 13.81 3.91 -0.43
CA TRP A 213 13.24 3.03 0.61
C TRP A 213 14.11 3.03 1.88
N PRO A 214 13.50 3.10 3.08
CA PRO A 214 14.23 2.97 4.34
C PRO A 214 14.87 1.57 4.48
N PRO A 215 15.94 1.45 5.27
CA PRO A 215 16.55 0.17 5.61
C PRO A 215 15.59 -0.66 6.48
N SER A 216 15.88 -1.96 6.67
CA SER A 216 15.19 -2.79 7.66
C SER A 216 15.14 -2.07 9.01
N THR A 217 13.99 -2.04 9.66
CA THR A 217 13.73 -1.26 10.89
C THR A 217 12.66 -1.95 11.73
N GLU A 218 12.86 -2.04 13.04
CA GLU A 218 11.82 -2.38 14.03
C GLU A 218 11.37 -1.09 14.73
N LEU A 219 10.08 -0.78 14.65
CA LEU A 219 9.42 0.29 15.40
C LEU A 219 8.57 -0.33 16.50
N ARG A 220 8.76 0.09 17.75
CA ARG A 220 8.00 -0.39 18.92
C ARG A 220 7.08 0.73 19.40
N TYR A 221 5.80 0.42 19.52
CA TYR A 221 4.74 1.36 19.86
C TYR A 221 4.12 1.01 21.21
N GLU A 222 3.61 2.02 21.89
CA GLU A 222 2.54 1.86 22.86
C GLU A 222 1.21 1.77 22.10
N LEU A 223 0.32 0.90 22.55
CA LEU A 223 -1.07 0.88 22.11
C LEU A 223 -1.95 1.57 23.14
N SER A 224 -2.78 2.49 22.67
CA SER A 224 -3.94 3.00 23.41
C SER A 224 -5.18 2.94 22.51
N GLY A 225 -6.37 3.11 23.08
CA GLY A 225 -7.60 3.16 22.29
C GLY A 225 -8.88 2.95 23.08
N ASN A 226 -9.97 2.69 22.36
CA ASN A 226 -11.25 2.32 22.93
C ASN A 226 -11.82 1.11 22.16
N TYR A 227 -12.25 0.10 22.90
CA TYR A 227 -13.09 -0.99 22.39
C TYR A 227 -14.00 -1.48 23.52
N ARG A 228 -15.19 -0.89 23.61
CA ARG A 228 -16.15 -1.13 24.71
C ARG A 228 -15.56 -0.77 26.11
N GLY A 229 -14.64 0.18 26.13
CA GLY A 229 -13.82 0.56 27.29
C GLY A 229 -12.38 0.89 26.85
N PRO A 230 -11.62 1.66 27.65
CA PRO A 230 -10.22 1.98 27.34
C PRO A 230 -9.36 0.73 27.22
N LEU A 231 -8.55 0.65 26.17
CA LEU A 231 -7.56 -0.40 25.97
C LEU A 231 -6.16 0.19 25.99
N HIS A 232 -5.21 -0.59 26.53
CA HIS A 232 -3.79 -0.27 26.54
C HIS A 232 -3.00 -1.54 26.21
N GLY A 233 -1.77 -1.40 25.73
CA GLY A 233 -0.90 -2.53 25.43
C GLY A 233 0.33 -2.16 24.61
N ASP A 234 0.87 -3.13 23.88
CA ASP A 234 2.14 -3.00 23.16
C ASP A 234 1.98 -3.37 21.68
N GLY A 235 2.62 -2.61 20.79
CA GLY A 235 2.60 -2.84 19.35
C GLY A 235 3.99 -2.80 18.72
N ALA A 236 4.14 -3.36 17.52
CA ALA A 236 5.37 -3.30 16.75
C ALA A 236 5.10 -3.27 15.24
N LEU A 237 5.89 -2.50 14.50
CA LEU A 237 6.00 -2.57 13.04
C LEU A 237 7.42 -3.06 12.73
N LEU A 238 7.52 -4.27 12.20
CA LEU A 238 8.76 -4.87 11.73
C LEU A 238 8.82 -4.76 10.20
N TRP A 239 9.71 -3.91 9.71
CA TRP A 239 10.04 -3.76 8.30
C TRP A 239 11.37 -4.46 8.00
N VAL A 240 11.36 -5.43 7.10
CA VAL A 240 12.54 -6.20 6.69
C VAL A 240 12.61 -6.23 5.18
N ARG A 241 13.81 -6.00 4.65
CA ARG A 241 14.12 -6.02 3.22
C ARG A 241 15.28 -6.97 2.95
N ASP A 242 15.19 -7.68 1.84
CA ASP A 242 16.26 -8.53 1.31
C ASP A 242 16.30 -8.38 -0.23
N GLY A 243 17.25 -7.58 -0.73
CA GLY A 243 17.29 -7.15 -2.13
C GLY A 243 15.98 -6.51 -2.60
N ASN A 244 15.32 -7.16 -3.56
CA ASN A 244 14.01 -6.76 -4.09
C ASN A 244 12.81 -7.41 -3.36
N SER A 245 13.01 -8.21 -2.32
CA SER A 245 11.93 -8.77 -1.50
C SER A 245 11.72 -7.96 -0.22
N TYR A 246 10.47 -7.92 0.26
CA TYR A 246 10.13 -7.29 1.54
C TYR A 246 9.20 -8.15 2.38
N ARG A 247 9.28 -7.92 3.70
CA ARG A 247 8.34 -8.37 4.71
C ARG A 247 8.02 -7.20 5.64
N LEU A 248 6.73 -6.94 5.80
CA LEU A 248 6.21 -5.96 6.74
C LEU A 248 5.25 -6.66 7.69
N GLU A 249 5.39 -6.44 9.00
CA GLU A 249 4.45 -6.98 9.99
C GLU A 249 4.09 -5.93 11.03
N ILE A 250 2.82 -5.51 11.04
CA ILE A 250 2.25 -4.61 12.05
C ILE A 250 1.50 -5.50 13.05
N SER A 251 2.03 -5.63 14.26
CA SER A 251 1.49 -6.50 15.32
C SER A 251 1.13 -5.71 16.57
N GLY A 252 0.30 -6.30 17.42
CA GLY A 252 -0.08 -5.72 18.69
C GLY A 252 -0.77 -6.68 19.64
N ALA A 253 -0.70 -6.36 20.92
CA ALA A 253 -1.40 -7.05 21.99
C ALA A 253 -1.98 -6.03 22.97
N ALA A 254 -3.31 -6.02 23.09
CA ALA A 254 -4.06 -5.32 24.11
C ALA A 254 -5.07 -6.31 24.73
N LEU A 255 -6.38 -6.07 24.60
CA LEU A 255 -7.42 -7.05 24.99
C LEU A 255 -7.32 -8.38 24.21
N VAL A 256 -6.83 -8.32 22.96
CA VAL A 256 -6.49 -9.49 22.14
C VAL A 256 -5.18 -9.21 21.39
N SER A 257 -4.51 -10.28 20.95
CA SER A 257 -3.37 -10.18 20.03
C SER A 257 -3.82 -10.15 18.57
N PHE A 258 -3.14 -9.34 17.76
CA PHE A 258 -3.36 -9.24 16.31
C PHE A 258 -2.04 -9.04 15.55
N SER A 259 -2.04 -9.37 14.26
CA SER A 259 -0.91 -9.12 13.35
C SER A 259 -1.39 -8.99 11.90
N TYR A 260 -0.93 -7.93 11.23
CA TYR A 260 -1.14 -7.65 9.82
C TYR A 260 0.20 -7.82 9.10
N THR A 261 0.36 -8.92 8.37
CA THR A 261 1.61 -9.26 7.67
C THR A 261 1.45 -9.06 6.16
N SER A 262 2.28 -8.22 5.57
CA SER A 262 2.46 -8.09 4.11
C SER A 262 3.80 -8.67 3.68
N THR A 263 3.81 -9.36 2.55
CA THR A 263 5.02 -9.92 1.92
C THR A 263 4.90 -9.79 0.41
N GLY A 264 6.01 -9.43 -0.24
CA GLY A 264 6.04 -9.27 -1.69
C GLY A 264 7.38 -8.73 -2.19
N ARG A 265 7.33 -7.99 -3.29
CA ARG A 265 8.50 -7.45 -4.00
C ARG A 265 8.48 -5.92 -4.10
N ILE A 266 9.66 -5.33 -4.12
CA ILE A 266 9.92 -3.91 -4.32
C ILE A 266 10.19 -3.70 -5.82
N ASP A 267 9.29 -3.00 -6.49
CA ASP A 267 9.28 -2.75 -7.92
C ASP A 267 9.69 -1.30 -8.21
N GLY A 268 10.98 -1.01 -8.00
CA GLY A 268 11.53 0.34 -8.09
C GLY A 268 10.95 1.26 -7.01
N ASN A 269 9.97 2.09 -7.37
CA ASN A 269 9.32 3.06 -6.49
C ASN A 269 7.97 2.58 -5.91
N TRP A 270 7.64 1.28 -6.05
CA TRP A 270 6.38 0.70 -5.58
C TRP A 270 6.56 -0.59 -4.76
N LEU A 271 5.82 -0.75 -3.66
CA LEU A 271 5.61 -2.06 -3.04
C LEU A 271 4.54 -2.82 -3.81
N ALA A 272 4.90 -3.99 -4.33
CA ALA A 272 3.97 -4.91 -4.97
C ALA A 272 3.76 -6.12 -4.03
N PRO A 273 2.68 -6.17 -3.25
CA PRO A 273 2.35 -7.33 -2.43
C PRO A 273 2.14 -8.56 -3.29
N ASP A 274 2.58 -9.71 -2.79
CA ASP A 274 2.27 -11.03 -3.34
C ASP A 274 1.36 -11.82 -2.38
N ARG A 275 1.46 -11.54 -1.06
CA ARG A 275 0.54 -12.07 -0.03
C ARG A 275 0.38 -11.13 1.17
N TYR A 276 -0.87 -10.93 1.58
CA TYR A 276 -1.29 -10.25 2.83
C TYR A 276 -2.00 -11.24 3.77
N VAL A 277 -1.82 -11.09 5.08
CA VAL A 277 -2.42 -11.94 6.13
C VAL A 277 -2.85 -11.10 7.32
N GLU A 278 -4.12 -11.21 7.70
CA GLU A 278 -4.64 -10.70 8.98
C GLU A 278 -4.77 -11.86 9.96
N ARG A 279 -4.16 -11.74 11.14
CA ARG A 279 -4.46 -12.61 12.29
C ARG A 279 -5.06 -11.77 13.40
N ILE A 280 -6.19 -12.20 13.95
CA ILE A 280 -6.83 -11.59 15.11
C ILE A 280 -7.21 -12.74 16.05
N PHE A 281 -6.50 -12.81 17.19
CA PHE A 281 -6.51 -13.96 18.09
C PHE A 281 -6.24 -15.28 17.32
N THR A 282 -7.13 -16.27 17.40
CA THR A 282 -7.04 -17.53 16.64
C THR A 282 -7.49 -17.42 15.19
N ARG A 283 -8.20 -16.36 14.80
CA ARG A 283 -8.75 -16.21 13.44
C ARG A 283 -7.67 -15.72 12.50
N ARG A 284 -7.52 -16.38 11.35
CA ARG A 284 -6.61 -15.98 10.26
C ARG A 284 -7.39 -15.74 8.98
N LYS A 285 -7.15 -14.61 8.34
CA LYS A 285 -7.61 -14.27 6.99
C LYS A 285 -6.41 -13.94 6.11
N ALA A 286 -6.53 -14.09 4.79
CA ALA A 286 -5.46 -13.79 3.85
C ALA A 286 -5.98 -13.32 2.49
N VAL A 287 -5.10 -12.62 1.76
CA VAL A 287 -5.25 -12.29 0.34
C VAL A 287 -3.95 -12.72 -0.37
N ASN A 288 -4.06 -13.39 -1.52
CA ASN A 288 -2.93 -13.66 -2.40
C ASN A 288 -3.13 -12.93 -3.73
N PHE A 289 -2.06 -12.31 -4.20
CA PHE A 289 -2.00 -11.48 -5.39
C PHE A 289 -1.36 -12.33 -6.49
N ASN A 290 -2.17 -13.11 -7.21
CA ASN A 290 -1.71 -14.08 -8.21
C ASN A 290 -1.27 -13.34 -9.48
N ARG A 291 -0.07 -12.77 -9.44
CA ARG A 291 0.47 -11.86 -10.45
C ARG A 291 0.54 -12.49 -11.85
N ASP A 292 0.93 -13.76 -11.93
CA ASP A 292 0.97 -14.56 -13.18
C ASP A 292 -0.40 -14.77 -13.82
N LYS A 293 -1.48 -14.57 -13.04
CA LYS A 293 -2.87 -14.75 -13.44
C LYS A 293 -3.68 -13.45 -13.42
N GLY A 294 -3.05 -12.30 -13.14
CA GLY A 294 -3.71 -11.00 -13.01
C GLY A 294 -4.90 -10.98 -12.03
N THR A 295 -4.88 -11.78 -10.95
CA THR A 295 -6.06 -12.01 -10.09
C THR A 295 -5.78 -12.06 -8.59
N LEU A 296 -6.74 -11.54 -7.81
CA LEU A 296 -6.79 -11.66 -6.36
C LEU A 296 -7.58 -12.89 -5.92
N SER A 297 -7.11 -13.52 -4.85
CA SER A 297 -7.78 -14.61 -4.16
C SER A 297 -7.83 -14.34 -2.67
N PHE A 298 -9.00 -14.50 -2.05
CA PHE A 298 -9.25 -14.14 -0.66
C PHE A 298 -9.59 -15.41 0.14
N SER A 299 -9.28 -15.42 1.44
CA SER A 299 -9.63 -16.55 2.32
C SER A 299 -10.91 -16.31 3.15
N ALA A 300 -11.60 -15.19 2.94
CA ALA A 300 -12.82 -14.82 3.68
C ALA A 300 -14.02 -14.49 2.77
N ILE A 301 -13.81 -14.45 1.45
CA ILE A 301 -14.84 -14.46 0.40
C ILE A 301 -14.40 -15.41 -0.71
N SER A 302 -15.34 -16.09 -1.38
CA SER A 302 -15.04 -17.02 -2.48
C SER A 302 -14.77 -16.32 -3.83
N THR A 303 -14.97 -15.01 -3.89
CA THR A 303 -14.85 -14.20 -5.11
C THR A 303 -13.39 -14.10 -5.55
N VAL A 304 -13.12 -14.39 -6.83
CA VAL A 304 -11.87 -14.00 -7.49
C VAL A 304 -12.09 -12.62 -8.11
N MET A 305 -11.17 -11.69 -7.85
CA MET A 305 -11.22 -10.32 -8.39
C MET A 305 -10.02 -10.10 -9.32
N PRO A 306 -10.06 -9.13 -10.25
CA PRO A 306 -8.86 -8.70 -10.97
C PRO A 306 -7.79 -8.17 -10.01
N LEU A 307 -6.53 -8.15 -10.45
CA LEU A 307 -5.41 -7.49 -9.79
C LEU A 307 -5.05 -6.22 -10.56
N PRO A 308 -5.51 -5.03 -10.13
CA PRO A 308 -5.07 -3.76 -10.71
C PRO A 308 -3.55 -3.58 -10.60
N PRO A 309 -2.93 -2.79 -11.51
CA PRO A 309 -1.60 -2.26 -11.28
C PRO A 309 -1.60 -1.42 -9.99
N HIS A 310 -0.47 -1.40 -9.29
CA HIS A 310 -0.25 -0.59 -8.08
C HIS A 310 -1.19 -0.89 -6.88
N LEU A 311 -1.95 -1.98 -6.90
CA LEU A 311 -2.74 -2.42 -5.74
C LEU A 311 -1.87 -2.67 -4.49
N GLN A 312 -2.27 -2.13 -3.34
CA GLN A 312 -1.64 -2.30 -2.03
C GLN A 312 -2.44 -3.23 -1.10
N ASP A 313 -1.93 -3.48 0.11
CA ASP A 313 -2.69 -3.99 1.25
C ASP A 313 -2.65 -3.01 2.43
N SER A 314 -3.50 -3.24 3.44
CA SER A 314 -3.65 -2.34 4.60
C SER A 314 -2.44 -2.29 5.55
N ALA A 315 -1.37 -3.06 5.32
CA ALA A 315 -0.09 -2.85 5.98
C ALA A 315 0.92 -2.16 5.05
N SER A 316 1.10 -2.66 3.81
CA SER A 316 2.10 -2.16 2.86
C SER A 316 1.92 -0.67 2.53
N ILE A 317 0.67 -0.19 2.54
CA ILE A 317 0.32 1.22 2.30
C ILE A 317 1.09 2.21 3.18
N PHE A 318 1.32 1.92 4.47
CA PHE A 318 2.02 2.86 5.36
C PHE A 318 3.50 3.04 4.97
N MET A 319 4.15 1.98 4.50
CA MET A 319 5.52 2.05 3.98
C MET A 319 5.57 2.68 2.59
N GLN A 320 4.54 2.49 1.76
CA GLN A 320 4.41 3.18 0.48
C GLN A 320 4.24 4.70 0.65
N LEU A 321 3.51 5.15 1.67
CA LEU A 321 3.38 6.57 2.03
C LEU A 321 4.70 7.16 2.54
N ALA A 322 5.42 6.45 3.43
CA ALA A 322 6.75 6.83 3.89
C ALA A 322 7.75 7.00 2.72
N HIS A 323 7.70 6.07 1.75
CA HIS A 323 8.48 6.13 0.52
C HIS A 323 8.08 7.29 -0.39
N GLN A 324 6.78 7.55 -0.56
CA GLN A 324 6.32 8.66 -1.39
C GLN A 324 6.72 10.01 -0.79
N LEU A 325 6.68 10.19 0.54
CA LEU A 325 7.20 11.39 1.19
C LEU A 325 8.72 11.54 1.01
N SER A 326 9.45 10.42 0.96
CA SER A 326 10.90 10.39 0.72
C SER A 326 11.30 10.72 -0.72
N THR A 327 10.51 10.27 -1.70
CA THR A 327 10.83 10.41 -3.14
C THR A 327 10.09 11.52 -3.86
N ARG A 328 8.97 11.99 -3.31
CA ARG A 328 8.09 13.02 -3.87
C ARG A 328 7.56 13.99 -2.80
N PRO A 329 8.42 14.61 -1.98
CA PRO A 329 7.98 15.53 -0.93
C PRO A 329 7.18 16.73 -1.46
N GLN A 330 7.32 17.10 -2.75
CA GLN A 330 6.52 18.15 -3.38
C GLN A 330 5.02 17.81 -3.54
N ASP A 331 4.63 16.54 -3.42
CA ASP A 331 3.24 16.07 -3.46
C ASP A 331 2.54 16.30 -2.10
N PHE A 332 3.32 16.35 -1.00
CA PHE A 332 2.83 16.48 0.36
C PHE A 332 2.52 17.94 0.69
N ARG A 333 1.24 18.32 0.56
CA ARG A 333 0.73 19.67 0.84
C ARG A 333 -0.64 19.56 1.52
N VAL A 334 -0.94 20.50 2.41
CA VAL A 334 -2.24 20.57 3.10
C VAL A 334 -3.39 20.56 2.08
N GLY A 335 -4.35 19.66 2.27
CA GLY A 335 -5.52 19.50 1.40
C GLY A 335 -5.27 18.72 0.11
N GLN A 336 -4.06 18.19 -0.14
CA GLN A 336 -3.84 17.23 -1.22
C GLN A 336 -4.34 15.84 -0.82
N HIS A 337 -4.74 15.07 -1.84
CA HIS A 337 -5.32 13.74 -1.71
C HIS A 337 -4.39 12.70 -2.37
N LEU A 338 -4.19 11.56 -1.69
CA LEU A 338 -3.41 10.42 -2.16
C LEU A 338 -4.28 9.16 -2.13
N ALA A 339 -4.81 8.78 -3.29
CA ALA A 339 -5.73 7.65 -3.44
C ALA A 339 -5.02 6.35 -3.88
N PHE A 340 -5.33 5.25 -3.20
CA PHE A 340 -4.77 3.92 -3.44
C PHE A 340 -5.87 2.86 -3.47
N GLU A 341 -5.79 1.91 -4.40
CA GLU A 341 -6.56 0.67 -4.27
C GLU A 341 -5.90 -0.24 -3.22
N VAL A 342 -6.67 -0.68 -2.23
CA VAL A 342 -6.21 -1.48 -1.09
C VAL A 342 -7.01 -2.76 -0.99
N ALA A 343 -6.32 -3.90 -1.03
CA ALA A 343 -6.92 -5.22 -0.85
C ALA A 343 -6.97 -5.61 0.63
N ARG A 344 -8.18 -5.96 1.09
CA ARG A 344 -8.46 -6.51 2.42
C ARG A 344 -9.15 -7.87 2.25
N PRO A 345 -9.22 -8.75 3.27
CA PRO A 345 -9.84 -10.06 3.10
C PRO A 345 -11.34 -10.04 2.76
N SER A 346 -12.00 -8.89 2.92
CA SER A 346 -13.38 -8.61 2.53
C SER A 346 -13.56 -8.17 1.07
N GLY A 347 -12.48 -7.92 0.32
CA GLY A 347 -12.48 -7.35 -1.03
C GLY A 347 -11.50 -6.19 -1.18
N THR A 348 -11.47 -5.54 -2.34
CA THR A 348 -10.73 -4.28 -2.55
C THR A 348 -11.57 -3.07 -2.14
N THR A 349 -10.90 -1.98 -1.78
CA THR A 349 -11.51 -0.68 -1.48
C THR A 349 -10.50 0.44 -1.76
N THR A 350 -10.98 1.63 -2.13
CA THR A 350 -10.13 2.80 -2.36
C THR A 350 -9.85 3.51 -1.04
N TRP A 351 -8.59 3.54 -0.61
CA TRP A 351 -8.13 4.39 0.49
C TRP A 351 -7.60 5.69 -0.06
N ASP A 352 -8.39 6.75 0.09
CA ASP A 352 -7.99 8.13 -0.20
C ASP A 352 -7.55 8.83 1.11
N PHE A 353 -6.28 9.23 1.16
CA PHE A 353 -5.67 9.94 2.28
C PHE A 353 -5.58 11.43 1.98
N THR A 354 -6.27 12.25 2.77
CA THR A 354 -6.05 13.70 2.78
C THR A 354 -4.82 14.02 3.64
N ILE A 355 -3.89 14.81 3.11
CA ILE A 355 -2.76 15.37 3.87
C ILE A 355 -3.29 16.57 4.68
N LEU A 356 -3.30 16.44 6.02
CA LEU A 356 -3.85 17.44 6.91
C LEU A 356 -2.84 18.53 7.28
N GLY A 357 -1.55 18.19 7.36
CA GLY A 357 -0.48 19.16 7.57
C GLY A 357 0.71 18.59 8.31
N GLN A 358 1.36 19.42 9.12
CA GLN A 358 2.47 19.01 9.98
C GLN A 358 2.13 19.17 11.47
N ASP A 359 2.20 18.08 12.21
CA ASP A 359 2.00 18.02 13.66
C ASP A 359 3.32 17.82 14.38
N THR A 360 3.45 18.40 15.58
CA THR A 360 4.54 18.09 16.51
C THR A 360 4.04 17.10 17.56
N LEU A 361 4.37 15.83 17.40
CA LEU A 361 4.00 14.77 18.35
C LEU A 361 5.03 14.65 19.47
N GLN A 362 4.57 14.28 20.67
CA GLN A 362 5.42 13.77 21.73
C GLN A 362 5.40 12.24 21.67
N THR A 363 6.59 11.63 21.63
CA THR A 363 6.80 10.18 21.49
C THR A 363 7.84 9.71 22.51
N GLY A 364 7.99 8.39 22.71
CA GLY A 364 9.02 7.86 23.63
C GLY A 364 10.47 8.13 23.19
N VAL A 365 10.68 8.50 21.92
CA VAL A 365 11.98 8.99 21.39
C VAL A 365 12.10 10.51 21.40
N GLY A 366 11.15 11.22 22.02
CA GLY A 366 11.11 12.67 22.15
C GLY A 366 10.09 13.36 21.25
N SER A 367 10.27 14.67 21.06
CA SER A 367 9.38 15.50 20.24
C SER A 367 9.75 15.42 18.76
N LEU A 368 8.79 15.04 17.91
CA LEU A 368 8.99 14.85 16.48
C LEU A 368 8.03 15.72 15.67
N VAL A 369 8.55 16.45 14.68
CA VAL A 369 7.72 17.02 13.61
C VAL A 369 7.37 15.91 12.63
N THR A 370 6.09 15.84 12.26
CA THR A 370 5.51 14.76 11.48
C THR A 370 4.57 15.32 10.41
N TRP A 371 4.34 14.58 9.32
CA TRP A 371 3.25 14.83 8.38
C TRP A 371 2.05 13.97 8.74
N HIS A 372 0.89 14.58 8.99
CA HIS A 372 -0.37 13.89 9.29
C HIS A 372 -1.17 13.65 8.00
N LEU A 373 -1.55 12.40 7.77
CA LEU A 373 -2.42 11.96 6.68
C LEU A 373 -3.58 11.17 7.26
N ALA A 374 -4.80 11.40 6.74
CA ALA A 374 -6.01 10.76 7.22
C ALA A 374 -6.89 10.23 6.07
N HIS A 375 -7.21 8.94 6.14
CA HIS A 375 -8.31 8.31 5.41
C HIS A 375 -9.49 8.12 6.38
N PRO A 376 -10.65 8.76 6.16
CA PRO A 376 -11.79 8.70 7.08
C PRO A 376 -12.47 7.32 7.07
N ALA A 377 -13.04 6.92 8.21
CA ALA A 377 -13.87 5.72 8.28
C ALA A 377 -15.27 5.98 7.67
N ASP A 378 -15.66 5.20 6.67
CA ASP A 378 -17.06 5.12 6.22
C ASP A 378 -17.89 4.12 7.06
N SER A 379 -19.20 4.03 6.81
CA SER A 379 -20.16 3.19 7.53
C SER A 379 -19.82 1.69 7.62
N HIS A 380 -18.97 1.17 6.73
CA HIS A 380 -18.52 -0.22 6.68
C HIS A 380 -16.99 -0.38 6.54
N GLY A 381 -16.27 0.73 6.35
CA GLY A 381 -14.83 0.78 6.13
C GLY A 381 -13.96 0.62 7.38
N LEU A 382 -12.68 0.92 7.19
CA LEU A 382 -11.70 1.09 8.26
C LEU A 382 -10.95 2.39 7.95
N GLY A 383 -11.18 3.42 8.75
CA GLY A 383 -10.40 4.65 8.68
C GLY A 383 -8.98 4.41 9.16
N ALA A 384 -8.02 5.12 8.57
CA ALA A 384 -6.61 5.01 8.86
C ALA A 384 -5.99 6.42 8.90
N GLU A 385 -5.38 6.80 10.03
CA GLU A 385 -4.54 7.99 10.12
C GLU A 385 -3.09 7.56 10.32
N VAL A 386 -2.14 8.33 9.78
CA VAL A 386 -0.71 8.07 9.92
C VAL A 386 0.06 9.38 10.06
N TRP A 387 1.07 9.36 10.93
CA TRP A 387 2.02 10.46 11.13
C TRP A 387 3.42 10.00 10.74
N LEU A 388 3.95 10.57 9.66
CA LEU A 388 5.25 10.22 9.08
C LEU A 388 6.32 11.22 9.56
N ALA A 389 7.41 10.78 10.19
CA ALA A 389 8.43 11.69 10.74
C ALA A 389 9.66 11.82 9.82
N PRO A 390 9.93 12.99 9.20
CA PRO A 390 11.13 13.17 8.38
C PRO A 390 12.45 12.95 9.13
N ALA A 391 12.47 13.24 10.44
CA ALA A 391 13.62 12.97 11.32
C ALA A 391 13.94 11.48 11.47
N LEU A 392 12.98 10.58 11.22
CA LEU A 392 13.13 9.13 11.25
C LEU A 392 12.87 8.52 9.85
N GLN A 393 13.50 9.08 8.81
CA GLN A 393 13.41 8.59 7.43
C GLN A 393 11.97 8.46 6.90
N ASN A 394 11.08 9.39 7.28
CA ASN A 394 9.65 9.40 6.95
C ASN A 394 8.85 8.19 7.46
N LEU A 395 9.39 7.40 8.40
CA LEU A 395 8.71 6.25 8.97
C LEU A 395 7.44 6.65 9.75
N PRO A 396 6.44 5.75 9.84
CA PRO A 396 5.19 6.00 10.57
C PRO A 396 5.41 5.94 12.08
N VAL A 397 5.51 7.10 12.74
CA VAL A 397 5.73 7.20 14.19
C VAL A 397 4.44 7.22 15.01
N GLN A 398 3.31 7.48 14.35
CA GLN A 398 2.00 7.20 14.90
C GLN A 398 1.09 6.63 13.81
N ILE A 399 0.25 5.66 14.16
CA ILE A 399 -0.78 5.09 13.29
C ILE A 399 -2.07 4.98 14.10
N ARG A 400 -3.20 5.39 13.52
CA ARG A 400 -4.53 5.17 14.10
C ARG A 400 -5.38 4.35 13.15
N LEU A 401 -5.98 3.27 13.65
CA LEU A 401 -6.93 2.44 12.92
C LEU A 401 -8.30 2.59 13.59
N GLN A 402 -9.33 2.98 12.82
CA GLN A 402 -10.64 3.33 13.38
C GLN A 402 -11.80 2.67 12.62
N GLN A 403 -12.69 1.99 13.36
CA GLN A 403 -13.94 1.43 12.84
C GLN A 403 -15.15 2.30 13.18
N SER A 404 -15.10 3.03 14.30
CA SER A 404 -16.07 4.09 14.67
C SER A 404 -15.43 5.02 15.71
N ALA A 405 -16.09 6.12 16.08
CA ALA A 405 -15.57 7.05 17.10
C ALA A 405 -15.18 6.35 18.43
N ASP A 406 -15.95 5.34 18.85
CA ASP A 406 -15.74 4.56 20.07
C ASP A 406 -14.95 3.25 19.87
N ASN A 407 -14.45 3.01 18.66
CA ASN A 407 -13.75 1.77 18.28
C ASN A 407 -12.51 2.10 17.44
N TYR A 408 -11.39 2.34 18.13
CA TYR A 408 -10.11 2.70 17.51
C TYR A 408 -8.91 2.14 18.29
N LEU A 409 -7.80 1.96 17.57
CA LEU A 409 -6.47 1.64 18.07
C LEU A 409 -5.51 2.76 17.65
N LEU A 410 -4.71 3.27 18.59
CA LEU A 410 -3.64 4.23 18.34
C LEU A 410 -2.30 3.59 18.72
N PHE A 411 -1.37 3.57 17.77
CA PHE A 411 0.00 3.09 17.90
C PHE A 411 0.91 4.30 18.01
N SER A 412 1.50 4.57 19.18
CA SER A 412 2.40 5.73 19.40
C SER A 412 3.83 5.27 19.63
N LEU A 413 4.80 5.77 18.85
CA LEU A 413 6.19 5.31 18.90
C LEU A 413 6.80 5.46 20.31
N ARG A 414 7.42 4.40 20.79
CA ARG A 414 8.27 4.39 22.00
C ARG A 414 9.75 4.22 21.67
N GLU A 415 10.09 3.39 20.70
CA GLU A 415 11.49 3.06 20.34
C GLU A 415 11.60 2.69 18.86
N ALA A 416 12.71 3.04 18.21
CA ALA A 416 13.06 2.64 16.86
C ALA A 416 14.45 1.98 16.84
N ARG A 417 14.60 0.87 16.10
CA ARG A 417 15.85 0.09 15.96
C ARG A 417 16.08 -0.26 14.49
N GLN A 418 17.34 -0.24 14.04
CA GLN A 418 17.77 -0.54 12.67
C GLN A 418 18.90 -1.58 12.68
#